data_AF-A0A482WTD8-F1
#
_entry.id   AF-A0A482WTD8-F1
#
_cell.length_a   1.000
_cell.length_b   1.000
_cell.length_c   1.000
_cell.angle_alpha   90.00
_cell.angle_beta   90.00
_cell.angle_gamma   90.00
#
_symmetry.space_group_name_H-M   'P 1'
#
loop_
_entity.id
_entity.type
_entity.pdbx_description
1 polymer ?
#
loop_
_entity_poly.entity_id
_entity_poly.type
_entity_poly.pdbx_seq_one_letter_code
_entity_poly.pdbx_strand_id
1 'polypeptide(L)'
;MTESANTSKYADTTKGPLGLGDPNDTSLRKVELNVKIPQKMRDKARTEKCVELVKAFEECVRNNKFLFFMNCRAENKLMQECQGKWWNDEEFRKECTKEYLEERAEYRRTGITVIPNKLHR
;
A
#
# COMPACT_ATOMS: atom_id res chain seq x y z
N MET A 1 6.22 -44.44 -0.51
CA MET A 1 4.96 -43.66 -0.49
C MET A 1 5.32 -42.24 -0.85
N THR A 2 5.23 -41.89 -2.13
CA THR A 2 5.57 -40.57 -2.66
C THR A 2 4.30 -39.72 -2.67
N GLU A 3 4.15 -38.78 -1.74
CA GLU A 3 3.12 -37.75 -1.82
C GLU A 3 3.72 -36.47 -2.38
N SER A 4 3.32 -36.22 -3.63
CA SER A 4 3.77 -35.13 -4.48
C SER A 4 3.42 -33.77 -3.88
N ALA A 5 4.43 -32.91 -3.81
CA ALA A 5 4.26 -31.48 -3.55
C ALA A 5 3.34 -30.86 -4.60
N ASN A 6 2.12 -30.49 -4.20
CA ASN A 6 1.21 -29.72 -5.05
C ASN A 6 1.66 -28.26 -5.08
N THR A 7 2.57 -27.93 -5.99
CA THR A 7 3.03 -26.58 -6.29
C THR A 7 2.00 -25.85 -7.15
N SER A 8 0.77 -25.66 -6.64
CA SER A 8 -0.19 -24.82 -7.32
C SER A 8 0.30 -23.36 -7.29
N LYS A 9 0.60 -22.81 -8.47
CA LYS A 9 0.91 -21.39 -8.71
C LYS A 9 -0.27 -20.45 -8.38
N TYR A 10 -1.44 -21.01 -8.04
CA TYR A 10 -2.68 -20.28 -7.79
C TYR A 10 -3.10 -20.51 -6.35
N ALA A 11 -3.35 -19.40 -5.64
CA ALA A 11 -3.85 -19.45 -4.28
C ALA A 11 -5.22 -20.14 -4.28
N ASP A 12 -5.33 -21.22 -3.52
CA ASP A 12 -6.58 -21.95 -3.35
C ASP A 12 -7.61 -21.06 -2.65
N THR A 13 -8.49 -20.46 -3.45
CA THR A 13 -9.55 -19.57 -2.96
C THR A 13 -10.66 -20.34 -2.25
N THR A 14 -10.72 -21.67 -2.37
CA THR A 14 -11.78 -22.47 -1.74
C THR A 14 -11.60 -22.61 -0.23
N LYS A 15 -10.45 -22.21 0.31
CA LYS A 15 -10.17 -22.24 1.75
C LYS A 15 -10.81 -21.04 2.47
N GLY A 16 -11.16 -21.24 3.74
CA GLY A 16 -11.69 -20.20 4.63
C GLY A 16 -13.23 -20.13 4.68
N PRO A 17 -13.79 -19.37 5.64
CA PRO A 17 -15.23 -19.38 5.94
C PRO A 17 -16.11 -18.83 4.81
N LEU A 18 -15.55 -17.97 3.96
CA LEU A 18 -16.28 -17.29 2.87
C LEU A 18 -15.76 -17.65 1.47
N GLY A 19 -14.84 -18.62 1.35
CA GLY A 19 -14.22 -18.95 0.05
C GLY A 19 -13.39 -17.81 -0.55
N LEU A 20 -12.74 -17.01 0.30
CA LEU A 20 -11.87 -15.89 -0.08
C LEU A 20 -10.38 -16.20 0.16
N GLY A 21 -10.06 -17.45 0.50
CA GLY A 21 -8.75 -17.89 0.98
C GLY A 21 -8.66 -17.94 2.51
N ASP A 22 -7.62 -18.61 3.00
CA ASP A 22 -7.38 -18.79 4.44
C ASP A 22 -7.01 -17.44 5.12
N PRO A 23 -7.74 -16.98 6.15
CA PRO A 23 -7.40 -15.78 6.90
C PRO A 23 -6.03 -15.80 7.60
N ASN A 24 -5.51 -16.97 7.94
CA ASN A 24 -4.25 -17.12 8.67
C ASN A 24 -3.04 -17.29 7.74
N ASP A 25 -3.26 -17.32 6.42
CA ASP A 25 -2.20 -17.41 5.43
C ASP A 25 -1.41 -16.09 5.33
N THR A 26 -0.13 -16.15 5.69
CA THR A 26 0.82 -15.02 5.66
C THR A 26 1.61 -14.94 4.36
N SER A 27 1.39 -15.86 3.41
CA SER A 27 2.10 -15.83 2.13
C SER A 27 1.66 -14.64 1.27
N LEU A 28 2.66 -13.98 0.68
CA LEU A 28 2.46 -12.83 -0.20
C LEU A 28 2.50 -13.25 -1.67
N ARG A 29 1.45 -12.93 -2.41
CA ARG A 29 1.41 -13.08 -3.86
C ARG A 29 2.27 -12.00 -4.52
N LYS A 30 2.69 -12.23 -5.77
CA LYS A 30 3.48 -11.26 -6.55
C LYS A 30 2.82 -9.88 -6.62
N VAL A 31 1.50 -9.82 -6.79
CA VAL A 31 0.74 -8.55 -6.82
C VAL A 31 0.75 -7.87 -5.45
N GLU A 32 0.70 -8.65 -4.37
CA GLU A 32 0.72 -8.11 -3.01
C GLU A 32 2.10 -7.52 -2.69
N LEU A 33 3.16 -8.26 -3.04
CA LEU A 33 4.55 -7.87 -2.86
C LEU A 33 4.94 -6.63 -3.70
N ASN A 34 4.54 -6.61 -4.97
CA ASN A 34 5.04 -5.62 -5.94
C ASN A 34 4.09 -4.44 -6.15
N VAL A 35 2.82 -4.55 -5.74
CA VAL A 35 1.81 -3.51 -5.97
C VAL A 35 1.14 -3.07 -4.68
N LYS A 36 0.54 -3.99 -3.91
CA LYS A 36 -0.28 -3.61 -2.74
C LYS A 36 0.55 -3.06 -1.59
N ILE A 37 1.60 -3.76 -1.18
CA ILE A 37 2.49 -3.28 -0.10
C ILE A 37 3.17 -1.96 -0.51
N PRO A 38 3.75 -1.83 -1.72
CA PRO A 38 4.34 -0.56 -2.12
C PRO A 38 3.32 0.58 -2.27
N GLN A 39 2.08 0.28 -2.67
CA GLN A 39 0.99 1.26 -2.67
C GLN A 39 0.67 1.72 -1.24
N LYS A 40 0.52 0.79 -0.30
CA LYS A 40 0.29 1.11 1.12
C LYS A 40 1.44 1.95 1.69
N MET A 41 2.69 1.62 1.40
CA MET A 41 3.85 2.42 1.81
C MET A 41 3.76 3.86 1.31
N ARG A 42 3.48 4.07 0.01
CA ARG A 42 3.31 5.42 -0.55
C ARG A 42 2.16 6.17 0.10
N ASP A 43 1.04 5.49 0.30
CA ASP A 43 -0.16 6.08 0.88
C ASP A 43 0.08 6.51 2.33
N LYS A 44 0.74 5.66 3.12
CA LYS A 44 1.09 5.91 4.52
C LYS A 44 2.17 6.98 4.66
N ALA A 45 3.21 6.93 3.82
CA ALA A 45 4.22 7.99 3.78
C ALA A 45 3.59 9.37 3.48
N ARG A 46 2.61 9.42 2.57
CA ARG A 46 1.90 10.67 2.25
C ARG A 46 1.04 11.18 3.40
N THR A 47 0.27 10.31 4.07
CA THR A 47 -0.72 10.74 5.08
C THR A 47 -0.21 10.79 6.51
N GLU A 48 0.92 10.18 6.82
CA GLU A 48 1.42 10.09 8.20
C GLU A 48 2.85 10.60 8.37
N LYS A 49 3.71 10.46 7.35
CA LYS A 49 5.14 10.77 7.51
C LYS A 49 5.56 12.09 6.87
N CYS A 50 5.04 12.41 5.69
CA CYS A 50 5.42 13.56 4.88
C CYS A 50 4.31 14.62 4.80
N VAL A 51 3.42 14.68 5.81
CA VAL A 51 2.17 15.47 5.79
C VAL A 51 2.42 16.95 5.47
N GLU A 52 3.37 17.59 6.15
CA GLU A 52 3.67 19.00 5.95
C GLU A 52 4.20 19.30 4.55
N LEU A 53 5.04 18.41 3.99
CA LEU A 53 5.60 18.57 2.65
C LEU A 53 4.54 18.35 1.56
N VAL A 54 3.63 17.39 1.79
CA VAL A 54 2.47 17.16 0.92
C VAL A 54 1.56 18.38 0.94
N LYS A 55 1.28 18.93 2.12
CA LYS A 55 0.46 20.13 2.28
C LYS A 55 1.09 21.35 1.60
N ALA A 56 2.39 21.58 1.80
CA ALA A 56 3.11 22.67 1.13
C ALA A 56 3.07 22.54 -0.39
N PHE A 57 3.25 21.33 -0.92
CA PHE A 57 3.10 21.06 -2.34
C PHE A 57 1.67 21.32 -2.82
N GLU A 58 0.65 20.82 -2.12
CA GLU A 58 -0.76 21.04 -2.44
C GLU A 58 -1.16 22.52 -2.42
N GLU A 59 -0.66 23.30 -1.46
CA GLU A 59 -0.84 24.75 -1.40
C GLU A 59 -0.19 25.43 -2.60
N CYS A 60 1.03 25.04 -2.97
CA CYS A 60 1.67 25.56 -4.17
C CYS A 60 0.87 25.23 -5.44
N VAL A 61 0.39 23.99 -5.58
CA VAL A 61 -0.45 23.57 -6.72
C VAL A 61 -1.73 24.39 -6.78
N ARG A 62 -2.38 24.61 -5.64
CA ARG A 62 -3.62 25.41 -5.54
C ARG A 62 -3.40 26.85 -6.01
N ASN A 63 -2.27 27.45 -5.66
CA ASN A 63 -1.94 28.83 -6.01
C ASN A 63 -1.53 29.00 -7.47
N ASN A 64 -0.82 28.02 -8.03
CA ASN A 64 -0.26 28.11 -9.39
C ASN A 64 -1.15 27.47 -10.48
N LYS A 65 -2.22 26.77 -10.09
CA LYS A 65 -3.17 26.09 -10.98
C LYS A 65 -2.43 25.31 -12.07
N PHE A 66 -2.56 25.71 -13.34
CA PHE A 66 -1.95 25.02 -14.46
C PHE A 66 -0.42 25.17 -14.52
N LEU A 67 0.18 26.19 -13.90
CA LEU A 67 1.62 26.43 -13.95
C LEU A 67 2.41 25.70 -12.84
N PHE A 68 1.74 24.87 -12.02
CA PHE A 68 2.35 24.21 -10.87
C PHE A 68 3.56 23.34 -11.21
N PHE A 69 3.58 22.70 -12.38
CA PHE A 69 4.68 21.82 -12.79
C PHE A 69 6.00 22.60 -13.07
N MET A 70 5.91 23.90 -13.31
CA MET A 70 7.06 24.80 -13.39
C MET A 70 7.36 25.44 -12.05
N ASN A 71 6.32 25.96 -11.39
CA ASN A 71 6.50 26.83 -10.23
C ASN A 71 6.69 26.08 -8.90
N CYS A 72 6.16 24.85 -8.79
CA CYS A 72 6.18 24.05 -7.55
C CYS A 72 7.25 22.95 -7.55
N ARG A 73 8.32 23.14 -8.33
CA ARG A 73 9.40 22.13 -8.47
C ARG A 73 10.16 21.93 -7.17
N ALA A 74 10.33 22.99 -6.38
CA ALA A 74 11.04 22.94 -5.10
C ALA A 74 10.27 22.11 -4.07
N GLU A 75 8.99 22.42 -3.87
CA GLU A 75 8.08 21.73 -2.96
C GLU A 75 7.92 20.26 -3.39
N ASN A 76 7.76 20.01 -4.70
CA ASN A 76 7.72 18.66 -5.23
C ASN A 76 9.01 17.89 -4.93
N LYS A 77 10.19 18.50 -5.13
CA LYS A 77 11.48 17.83 -4.84
C LYS A 77 11.58 17.44 -3.36
N LEU A 78 11.26 18.34 -2.45
CA LEU A 78 11.29 18.06 -1.00
C LEU A 78 10.31 16.94 -0.62
N MET A 79 9.09 16.97 -1.18
CA MET A 79 8.09 15.92 -0.97
C MET A 79 8.60 14.56 -1.49
N GLN A 80 9.17 14.51 -2.70
CA GLN A 80 9.71 13.28 -3.29
C GLN A 80 10.90 12.75 -2.50
N GLU A 81 11.78 13.61 -2.00
CA GLU A 81 12.90 13.21 -1.13
C GLU A 81 12.40 12.58 0.18
N CYS A 82 11.36 13.15 0.80
CA CYS A 82 10.74 12.56 1.98
C CYS A 82 10.14 11.18 1.67
N GLN A 83 9.33 11.07 0.61
CA GLN A 83 8.71 9.80 0.22
C GLN A 83 9.76 8.75 -0.17
N GLY A 84 10.84 9.17 -0.84
CA GLY A 84 11.96 8.31 -1.23
C GLY A 84 12.73 7.72 -0.05
N LYS A 85 12.84 8.44 1.07
CA LYS A 85 13.42 7.89 2.31
C LYS A 85 12.59 6.71 2.83
N TRP A 86 11.28 6.89 2.97
CA TRP A 86 10.36 5.86 3.46
C TRP A 86 10.20 4.69 2.48
N TRP A 87 10.33 4.94 1.17
CA TRP A 87 10.28 3.89 0.16
C TRP A 87 11.39 2.85 0.33
N ASN A 88 12.58 3.28 0.72
CA ASN A 88 13.74 2.41 0.90
C ASN A 88 13.90 1.91 2.34
N ASP A 89 12.99 2.28 3.24
CA ASP A 89 13.03 1.88 4.64
C ASP A 89 12.46 0.47 4.82
N GLU A 90 13.31 -0.48 5.22
CA GLU A 90 12.92 -1.88 5.39
C GLU A 90 11.98 -2.11 6.59
N GLU A 91 12.13 -1.33 7.66
CA GLU A 91 11.29 -1.45 8.86
C GLU A 91 9.87 -0.99 8.54
N PHE A 92 9.76 0.15 7.86
CA PHE A 92 8.50 0.68 7.37
C PHE A 92 7.83 -0.27 6.37
N ARG A 93 8.60 -0.93 5.51
CA ARG A 93 8.07 -1.97 4.61
C ARG A 93 7.51 -3.16 5.38
N LYS A 94 8.19 -3.61 6.45
CA LYS A 94 7.71 -4.71 7.32
C LYS A 94 6.42 -4.31 8.04
N GLU A 95 6.37 -3.09 8.57
CA GLU A 95 5.18 -2.52 9.21
C GLU A 95 3.98 -2.50 8.24
N CYS A 96 4.16 -1.91 7.05
CA CYS A 96 3.11 -1.87 6.03
C CYS A 96 2.69 -3.28 5.56
N THR A 97 3.62 -4.23 5.53
CA THR A 97 3.33 -5.63 5.19
C THR A 97 2.45 -6.29 6.25
N LYS A 98 2.75 -6.06 7.53
CA LYS A 98 1.96 -6.58 8.65
C LYS A 98 0.53 -6.04 8.60
N GLU A 99 0.38 -4.72 8.46
CA GLU A 99 -0.94 -4.09 8.34
C GLU A 99 -1.73 -4.59 7.14
N TYR A 100 -1.07 -4.78 5.99
CA TYR A 100 -1.72 -5.36 4.81
C TYR A 100 -2.22 -6.79 5.06
N LEU A 101 -1.43 -7.62 5.74
CA LEU A 101 -1.83 -8.98 6.08
C LEU A 101 -3.00 -9.01 7.07
N GLU A 102 -3.03 -8.09 8.03
CA GLU A 102 -4.16 -7.92 8.96
C GLU A 102 -5.45 -7.52 8.23
N GLU A 103 -5.38 -6.52 7.35
CA GLU A 103 -6.53 -6.11 6.51
C GLU A 103 -7.01 -7.24 5.60
N ARG A 104 -6.08 -8.00 5.02
CA ARG A 104 -6.39 -9.17 4.18
C ARG A 104 -7.03 -10.30 4.98
N ALA A 105 -6.54 -10.57 6.19
CA ALA A 105 -7.11 -11.55 7.09
C ALA A 105 -8.54 -11.17 7.46
N GLU A 106 -8.78 -9.90 7.76
CA GLU A 106 -10.10 -9.39 8.09
C GLU A 106 -11.06 -9.52 6.89
N TYR A 107 -10.63 -9.10 5.70
CA TYR A 107 -11.42 -9.29 4.47
C TYR A 107 -11.77 -10.76 4.22
N ARG A 108 -10.84 -11.69 4.47
CA ARG A 108 -11.09 -13.13 4.32
C ARG A 108 -12.04 -13.70 5.38
N ARG A 109 -12.09 -13.10 6.57
CA ARG A 109 -13.02 -13.48 7.65
C ARG A 109 -14.42 -12.94 7.42
N THR A 110 -14.54 -11.67 7.05
CA THR A 110 -15.82 -10.94 7.06
C THR A 110 -16.36 -10.63 5.67
N GLY A 111 -15.53 -10.68 4.63
CA GLY A 111 -15.87 -10.26 3.28
C GLY A 111 -15.93 -8.74 3.11
N ILE A 112 -15.61 -7.96 4.14
CA ILE A 112 -15.70 -6.49 4.12
C ILE A 112 -14.33 -5.93 3.72
N THR A 113 -14.29 -5.18 2.62
CA THR A 113 -13.09 -4.43 2.25
C THR A 113 -13.02 -3.15 3.06
N VAL A 114 -11.93 -2.98 3.82
CA VAL A 114 -11.58 -1.66 4.35
C VAL A 114 -11.07 -0.85 3.16
N ILE A 115 -11.95 -0.09 2.52
CA ILE A 115 -11.55 0.86 1.47
C ILE A 115 -10.93 2.05 2.22
N PRO A 116 -9.61 2.28 2.15
CA PRO A 116 -9.05 3.50 2.71
C PRO A 116 -9.74 4.68 2.01
N ASN A 117 -10.10 5.70 2.79
CA ASN A 117 -10.94 6.86 2.44
C ASN A 117 -10.37 7.76 1.30
N LYS A 118 -9.46 7.23 0.47
CA LYS A 118 -8.62 7.90 -0.52
C LYS A 118 -9.15 7.80 -1.96
N LEU A 119 -10.39 7.36 -2.16
CA LEU A 119 -11.04 7.33 -3.47
C LEU A 119 -11.94 8.54 -3.75
N HIS A 120 -12.10 9.46 -2.79
CA HIS A 120 -12.74 10.74 -3.05
C HIS A 120 -11.65 11.78 -3.31
N ARG A 121 -11.27 11.82 -4.59
CA ARG A 121 -10.58 12.94 -5.20
C ARG A 121 -11.49 14.16 -5.19
#